data_AF-A0A0T6B4H9-F1
#
_entry.id   AF-A0A0T6B4H9-F1
#
_cell.length_a   1.000
_cell.length_b   1.000
_cell.length_c   1.000
_cell.angle_alpha   90.00
_cell.angle_beta   90.00
_cell.angle_gamma   90.00
#
_symmetry.space_group_name_H-M   'P 1'
#
loop_
_entity.id
_entity.type
_entity.pdbx_description
1 polymer ?
#
loop_
_entity_poly.entity_id
_entity_poly.type
_entity_poly.pdbx_seq_one_letter_code
_entity_poly.pdbx_strand_id
1 'polypeptide(L)'
;SWVNDLNDRVGFLNKWVEQGIPPAFWISGFYFPQAFLTGTLQNFARKYVVSIDTINFSFKVLDRQPKDRPSDGCVIYGLFLEGARWNPQIHLLDESFPKELYTSTY
;
A
#
# COMPACT_ATOMS: atom_id res chain seq x y z
N SER A 1 -7.05 20.63 -1.43
CA SER A 1 -7.43 21.14 -2.78
C SER A 1 -7.24 20.02 -3.77
N TRP A 2 -8.24 19.74 -4.62
CA TRP A 2 -8.22 18.61 -5.57
C TRP A 2 -7.09 18.70 -6.62
N VAL A 3 -6.69 19.92 -6.99
CA VAL A 3 -5.58 20.15 -7.93
C VAL A 3 -4.25 19.70 -7.34
N ASN A 4 -4.02 19.92 -6.04
CA ASN A 4 -2.79 19.48 -5.39
C ASN A 4 -2.72 17.96 -5.31
N ASP A 5 -3.83 17.29 -4.95
CA ASP A 5 -3.91 15.83 -4.92
C ASP A 5 -3.65 15.24 -6.32
N LEU A 6 -4.19 15.85 -7.38
CA LEU A 6 -3.90 15.44 -8.76
C LEU A 6 -2.40 15.60 -9.09
N ASN A 7 -1.80 16.73 -8.74
CA ASN A 7 -0.37 16.97 -8.95
C ASN A 7 0.49 15.95 -8.20
N ASP A 8 0.13 15.61 -6.96
CA ASP A 8 0.84 14.62 -6.16
C ASP A 8 0.74 13.21 -6.78
N ARG A 9 -0.44 12.82 -7.28
CA ARG A 9 -0.64 11.54 -7.99
C ARG A 9 0.18 11.45 -9.27
N VAL A 10 0.18 12.51 -10.07
CA VAL A 10 0.99 12.59 -11.30
C VAL A 10 2.47 12.54 -10.95
N GLY A 11 2.91 13.27 -9.92
CA GLY A 11 4.28 13.26 -9.44
C GLY A 11 4.74 11.88 -8.96
N PHE A 12 3.87 11.15 -8.25
CA PHE A 12 4.12 9.76 -7.85
C PHE A 12 4.32 8.84 -9.07
N LEU A 13 3.44 8.90 -10.07
CA LEU A 13 3.54 8.08 -11.28
C LEU A 13 4.78 8.44 -12.11
N ASN A 14 5.08 9.73 -12.27
CA ASN A 14 6.26 10.17 -13.03
C ASN A 14 7.56 9.68 -12.37
N LYS A 15 7.69 9.79 -11.04
CA LYS A 15 8.84 9.25 -10.32
C LYS A 15 9.00 7.75 -10.53
N TRP A 16 7.90 6.99 -10.52
CA TRP A 16 7.95 5.56 -10.81
C TRP A 16 8.44 5.28 -12.24
N VAL A 17 7.95 6.02 -13.23
CA VAL A 17 8.41 5.88 -14.62
C VAL A 17 9.90 6.20 -14.77
N GLU A 18 10.38 7.27 -14.13
CA GLU A 18 11.76 7.76 -14.26
C GLU A 18 12.78 6.93 -13.46
N GLN A 19 12.41 6.50 -12.24
CA GLN A 19 13.34 5.88 -11.28
C GLN A 19 13.16 4.37 -11.16
N GLY A 20 12.15 3.82 -11.83
CA GLY A 20 11.78 2.42 -11.71
C GLY A 20 10.94 2.14 -10.46
N ILE A 21 10.75 0.86 -10.17
CA ILE A 21 9.76 0.41 -9.19
C ILE A 21 10.15 0.84 -7.78
N PRO A 22 9.32 1.66 -7.09
CA PRO A 22 9.65 2.15 -5.75
C PRO A 22 9.59 1.02 -4.70
N PRO A 23 10.23 1.22 -3.52
CA PRO A 23 10.18 0.25 -2.43
C PRO A 23 8.80 0.21 -1.75
N ALA A 24 8.01 1.28 -1.85
CA ALA A 24 6.62 1.35 -1.37
C ALA A 24 5.73 2.18 -2.32
N PHE A 25 4.46 1.80 -2.46
CA PHE A 25 3.49 2.43 -3.37
C PHE A 25 2.40 3.18 -2.63
N TRP A 26 2.02 4.36 -3.12
CA TRP A 26 0.88 5.11 -2.59
C TRP A 26 -0.44 4.50 -3.11
N ILE A 27 -1.07 3.61 -2.34
CA ILE A 27 -2.21 2.83 -2.85
C ILE A 27 -3.44 3.71 -3.12
N SER A 28 -3.70 4.69 -2.26
CA SER A 28 -4.79 5.66 -2.46
C SER A 28 -4.50 6.69 -3.54
N GLY A 29 -3.26 6.74 -4.04
CA GLY A 29 -2.85 7.53 -5.20
C GLY A 29 -3.32 6.94 -6.54
N PHE A 30 -3.64 5.64 -6.59
CA PHE A 30 -4.18 5.01 -7.79
C PHE A 30 -5.65 5.36 -8.02
N TYR A 31 -6.03 5.55 -9.29
CA TYR A 31 -7.43 5.61 -9.70
C TYR A 31 -8.13 4.25 -9.53
N PHE A 32 -7.42 3.15 -9.83
CA PHE A 32 -7.96 1.80 -9.72
C PHE A 32 -6.97 0.85 -9.01
N PRO A 33 -6.90 0.85 -7.66
CA PRO A 33 -5.92 0.09 -6.89
C PRO A 33 -6.05 -1.44 -7.06
N GLN A 34 -7.24 -1.93 -7.41
CA GLN A 34 -7.46 -3.36 -7.65
C GLN A 34 -6.60 -3.90 -8.80
N ALA A 35 -6.42 -3.13 -9.89
CA ALA A 35 -5.54 -3.56 -10.99
C ALA A 35 -4.09 -3.71 -10.53
N PHE A 36 -3.61 -2.85 -9.63
CA PHE A 36 -2.28 -2.95 -9.05
C PHE A 36 -2.12 -4.23 -8.19
N LEU A 37 -3.12 -4.54 -7.35
CA LEU A 37 -3.12 -5.75 -6.52
C LEU A 37 -3.15 -7.02 -7.39
N THR A 38 -4.04 -7.07 -8.38
CA THR A 38 -4.09 -8.19 -9.34
C THR A 38 -2.77 -8.33 -10.11
N GLY A 39 -2.19 -7.22 -10.57
CA GLY A 39 -0.87 -7.22 -11.23
C GLY A 39 0.25 -7.75 -10.34
N THR A 40 0.19 -7.47 -9.03
CA THR A 40 1.14 -8.00 -8.05
C THR A 40 1.00 -9.51 -7.89
N LEU A 41 -0.23 -10.03 -7.78
CA LEU A 41 -0.49 -11.48 -7.76
C LEU A 41 -0.03 -12.16 -9.06
N GLN A 42 -0.31 -11.54 -10.21
CA GLN A 42 0.15 -12.05 -11.51
C GLN A 42 1.67 -12.14 -11.59
N ASN A 43 2.39 -11.12 -11.12
CA ASN A 43 3.85 -11.12 -11.10
C ASN A 43 4.40 -12.24 -10.21
N PHE A 44 3.80 -12.46 -9.03
CA PHE A 44 4.17 -13.57 -8.16
C PHE A 44 3.89 -14.93 -8.81
N ALA A 45 2.67 -15.13 -9.34
CA ALA A 45 2.26 -16.37 -10.01
C ALA A 45 3.22 -16.74 -11.15
N ARG A 46 3.61 -15.76 -11.98
CA ARG A 46 4.58 -15.94 -13.08
C ARG A 46 5.96 -16.29 -12.57
N LYS A 47 6.46 -15.61 -11.53
CA LYS A 47 7.78 -15.85 -10.93
C LYS A 47 7.93 -17.28 -10.39
N TYR A 48 6.86 -17.82 -9.80
CA TYR A 48 6.88 -19.15 -9.17
C TYR A 48 6.21 -20.25 -10.01
N VAL A 49 5.69 -19.93 -11.19
CA VAL A 49 5.02 -20.87 -12.10
C VAL A 49 3.87 -21.61 -11.39
N VAL A 50 3.02 -20.84 -10.70
CA VAL A 50 1.81 -21.34 -10.01
C VAL A 50 0.56 -20.70 -10.59
N SER A 51 -0.61 -21.33 -10.38
CA SER A 51 -1.88 -20.72 -10.78
C SER A 51 -2.19 -19.52 -9.90
N ILE A 52 -2.68 -18.42 -10.51
CA ILE A 52 -3.12 -17.24 -9.77
C ILE A 52 -4.30 -17.57 -8.83
N ASP A 53 -5.14 -18.55 -9.19
CA ASP A 53 -6.30 -18.95 -8.39
C ASP A 53 -5.91 -19.70 -7.10
N THR A 54 -4.65 -20.14 -7.00
CA THR A 54 -4.12 -20.88 -5.84
C THR A 54 -3.37 -20.00 -4.84
N ILE A 55 -3.26 -18.70 -5.10
CA ILE A 55 -2.51 -17.76 -4.26
C ILE A 55 -3.40 -16.63 -3.76
N ASN A 56 -3.04 -16.07 -2.61
CA ASN A 56 -3.70 -14.90 -2.03
C ASN A 56 -2.67 -14.05 -1.26
N PHE A 57 -3.04 -12.83 -0.92
CA PHE A 57 -2.22 -11.96 -0.08
C PHE A 57 -2.21 -12.43 1.38
N SER A 58 -1.02 -12.38 1.96
CA SER A 58 -0.84 -12.30 3.41
C SER A 58 -0.39 -10.89 3.74
N PHE A 59 -0.90 -10.32 4.83
CA PHE A 59 -0.67 -8.93 5.19
C PHE A 59 0.18 -8.82 6.46
N LYS A 60 1.11 -7.87 6.46
CA LYS A 60 1.91 -7.50 7.61
C LYS A 60 2.06 -5.99 7.65
N VAL A 61 1.69 -5.37 8.77
CA VAL A 61 1.94 -3.96 9.02
C VAL A 61 3.43 -3.77 9.35
N LEU A 62 4.05 -2.75 8.74
CA LEU A 62 5.44 -2.40 8.96
C LEU A 62 5.51 -1.11 9.79
N ASP A 63 6.47 -1.03 10.69
CA ASP A 63 6.67 0.18 11.53
C ASP A 63 7.31 1.34 10.77
N ARG A 64 7.92 1.05 9.62
CA ARG A 64 8.58 2.03 8.77
C ARG A 64 8.54 1.60 7.30
N GLN A 65 8.57 2.59 6.42
CA GLN A 65 8.71 2.34 4.99
C GLN A 65 10.06 1.68 4.69
N PRO A 66 10.09 0.64 3.85
CA PRO A 66 11.32 -0.03 3.45
C PRO A 66 12.17 0.88 2.55
N LYS A 67 13.50 0.73 2.62
CA LYS A 67 14.43 1.39 1.71
C LYS A 67 14.56 0.64 0.38
N ASP A 68 14.51 -0.69 0.46
CA ASP A 68 14.67 -1.60 -0.66
C ASP A 68 13.36 -2.30 -0.99
N ARG A 69 13.21 -2.70 -2.26
CA ARG A 69 12.02 -3.43 -2.70
C ARG A 69 11.98 -4.84 -2.06
N PRO A 70 10.81 -5.33 -1.62
CA PRO A 70 10.69 -6.72 -1.20
C PRO A 70 10.95 -7.68 -2.38
N SER A 71 11.46 -8.89 -2.09
CA SER A 71 11.64 -9.95 -3.09
C SER A 71 10.33 -10.39 -3.73
N ASP A 72 9.24 -10.30 -2.95
CA ASP A 72 7.89 -10.77 -3.28
C ASP A 72 6.83 -9.82 -2.75
N GLY A 73 5.74 -9.69 -3.51
CA GLY A 73 4.65 -8.79 -3.18
C GLY A 73 5.01 -7.32 -3.35
N CYS A 74 4.40 -6.47 -2.52
CA CYS A 74 4.58 -5.03 -2.52
C CYS A 74 4.39 -4.48 -1.11
N VAL A 75 5.02 -3.34 -0.82
CA VAL A 75 4.67 -2.51 0.34
C VAL A 75 3.80 -1.35 -0.15
N ILE A 76 2.75 -1.05 0.60
CA ILE A 76 1.83 0.04 0.29
C ILE A 76 1.70 1.00 1.47
N TYR A 77 1.39 2.24 1.18
CA TYR A 77 1.02 3.27 2.16
C TYR A 77 -0.17 4.09 1.67
N GLY A 78 -0.73 4.91 2.56
CA GLY A 78 -1.89 5.75 2.27
C GLY A 78 -3.23 5.03 2.49
N LEU A 79 -3.23 4.02 3.35
CA LEU A 79 -4.45 3.44 3.92
C LEU A 79 -4.86 4.24 5.17
N PHE A 80 -6.16 4.33 5.40
CA PHE A 80 -6.74 4.98 6.57
C PHE A 80 -7.65 3.98 7.28
N LEU A 81 -7.67 4.05 8.61
CA LEU A 81 -8.63 3.33 9.44
C LEU A 81 -9.73 4.29 9.88
N GLU A 82 -10.98 3.83 9.79
CA GLU A 82 -12.16 4.54 10.28
C GLU A 82 -12.79 3.73 11.42
N GLY A 83 -13.10 4.40 12.54
CA GLY A 83 -13.66 3.75 13.74
C GLY A 83 -12.69 2.87 14.53
N ALA A 84 -11.42 2.82 14.14
CA ALA A 84 -10.34 2.13 14.84
C ALA A 84 -9.01 2.81 14.54
N ARG A 85 -7.98 2.51 15.33
CA ARG A 85 -6.59 2.89 15.07
C ARG A 85 -5.66 1.68 15.14
N TRP A 86 -4.54 1.77 14.44
CA TRP A 86 -3.45 0.83 14.64
C TRP A 86 -2.64 1.24 15.87
N ASN A 87 -2.44 0.32 16.81
CA ASN A 87 -1.57 0.53 17.95
C ASN A 87 -0.18 -0.07 17.68
N PRO A 88 0.86 0.75 17.40
CA PRO A 88 2.18 0.24 17.03
C PRO A 88 2.94 -0.38 18.21
N GLN A 89 2.52 -0.15 19.45
CA GLN A 89 3.20 -0.72 20.62
C GLN A 89 2.86 -2.20 20.81
N ILE A 90 1.61 -2.56 20.52
CA ILE A 90 1.10 -3.93 20.69
C ILE A 90 0.82 -4.64 19.36
N HIS A 91 0.97 -3.95 18.23
CA HIS A 91 0.68 -4.43 16.88
C HIS A 91 -0.73 -5.01 16.72
N LEU A 92 -1.73 -4.30 17.27
CA LEU A 92 -3.14 -4.67 17.19
C LEU A 92 -4.00 -3.43 16.88
N LEU A 93 -5.22 -3.67 16.43
CA LEU A 93 -6.24 -2.64 16.35
C LEU A 93 -6.70 -2.24 17.75
N ASP A 94 -7.00 -0.96 17.90
CA ASP A 94 -7.43 -0.34 19.15
C ASP A 94 -8.53 0.69 18.83
N GLU A 95 -9.27 1.12 19.85
CA GLU A 95 -10.33 2.12 19.69
C GLU A 95 -9.74 3.46 19.21
N SER A 96 -10.45 4.14 18.33
CA SER A 96 -10.04 5.48 17.90
C SER A 96 -10.09 6.46 19.08
N PHE A 97 -9.23 7.49 19.05
CA PHE A 97 -9.29 8.51 20.09
C PHE A 97 -10.57 9.35 19.96
N PRO A 98 -11.09 9.90 21.07
CA PRO A 98 -12.25 10.77 21.02
C PRO A 98 -12.06 11.92 20.02
N LYS A 99 -13.01 12.07 19.09
CA LYS A 99 -13.01 13.06 17.99
C LYS A 99 -12.00 12.81 16.86
N GLU A 100 -11.44 11.60 16.77
CA GLU A 100 -10.63 11.16 15.63
C GLU A 100 -11.45 10.20 14.75
N LEU A 101 -11.87 10.68 13.58
CA LEU A 101 -12.65 9.89 12.61
C LEU A 101 -11.76 8.99 11.74
N TYR A 102 -10.56 9.47 11.42
CA TYR A 102 -9.60 8.77 10.55
C TYR A 102 -8.22 8.78 11.18
N THR A 103 -7.60 7.61 11.30
CA THR A 103 -6.19 7.48 11.68
C THR A 103 -5.38 7.02 10.47
N SER A 104 -4.30 7.74 10.16
CA SER A 104 -3.34 7.29 9.14
C SER A 104 -2.52 6.13 9.68
N THR A 105 -2.46 5.04 8.93
CA THR A 105 -1.42 4.01 9.09
C THR A 105 -0.15 4.48 8.36
N TYR A 106 0.99 4.44 9.05
CA TYR A 106 2.29 4.98 8.62
C TYR A 106 2.78 4.47 7.24
#